data_AF-A0A920S9U5-F1
#
_entry.id   AF-A0A920S9U5-F1
#
_cell.length_a   1.000
_cell.length_b   1.000
_cell.length_c   1.000
_cell.angle_alpha   90.00
_cell.angle_beta   90.00
_cell.angle_gamma   90.00
#
_symmetry.space_group_name_H-M   'P 1'
#
loop_
_entity.id
_entity.type
_entity.pdbx_description
1 polymer ?
#
loop_
_entity_poly.entity_id
_entity_poly.type
_entity_poly.pdbx_seq_one_letter_code
_entity_poly.pdbx_strand_id
1 'polypeptide(L)' 'MATLNLAEAEAILAGSKAKMVELGFKMSISVVDPRGDLITMCKMDGAPWRTPAVSRAKAVASASFGVC' A
#
# COMPACT_ATOMS: atom_id res chain seq x y z
N MET A 1 0.07 -16.70 11.58
CA MET A 1 0.65 -15.60 10.77
C MET A 1 -0.54 -14.88 10.17
N ALA A 2 -0.73 -13.60 10.49
CA ALA A 2 -1.95 -12.87 10.21
C ALA A 2 -2.27 -12.89 8.71
N THR A 3 -3.33 -13.61 8.35
CA THR A 3 -3.87 -13.65 6.99
C THR A 3 -4.62 -12.34 6.80
N LEU A 4 -3.98 -11.34 6.18
CA LEU A 4 -4.64 -10.09 5.85
C LEU A 4 -5.72 -10.41 4.82
N ASN A 5 -6.98 -10.26 5.19
CA ASN A 5 -8.08 -10.55 4.28
C ASN A 5 -8.23 -9.43 3.24
N LEU A 6 -8.72 -9.78 2.05
CA LEU A 6 -8.93 -8.82 0.97
C LEU A 6 -9.83 -7.65 1.40
N ALA A 7 -10.88 -7.93 2.18
CA ALA A 7 -11.77 -6.92 2.74
C ALA A 7 -11.06 -5.93 3.69
N GLU A 8 -10.10 -6.41 4.48
CA GLU A 8 -9.30 -5.55 5.38
C GLU A 8 -8.32 -4.70 4.56
N ALA A 9 -7.69 -5.28 3.55
CA ALA A 9 -6.80 -4.56 2.66
C ALA A 9 -7.54 -3.46 1.87
N GLU A 10 -8.77 -3.72 1.43
CA GLU A 10 -9.63 -2.72 0.79
C GLU A 10 -10.05 -1.60 1.75
N ALA A 11 -10.39 -1.93 3.00
CA ALA A 11 -10.72 -0.93 4.02
C ALA A 11 -9.54 0.00 4.32
N ILE A 12 -8.33 -0.56 4.47
CA ILE A 12 -7.08 0.20 4.65
C ILE A 12 -6.83 1.11 3.44
N LEU A 13 -7.08 0.60 2.24
CA LEU A 13 -6.87 1.33 1.01
C LEU A 13 -7.87 2.48 0.85
N ALA A 14 -9.14 2.27 1.21
CA ALA A 14 -10.17 3.31 1.25
C ALA A 14 -9.83 4.41 2.26
N GLY A 15 -9.43 4.04 3.49
CA GLY A 15 -9.01 5.01 4.52
C GLY A 15 -7.76 5.79 4.12
N SER A 16 -6.77 5.11 3.53
CA SER A 16 -5.54 5.74 3.03
C SER A 16 -5.83 6.69 1.87
N LYS A 17 -6.72 6.30 0.94
CA LYS A 17 -7.17 7.14 -0.16
C LYS A 17 -7.88 8.41 0.36
N ALA A 18 -8.79 8.28 1.33
CA ALA A 18 -9.48 9.42 1.93
C ALA A 18 -8.48 10.41 2.57
N LYS A 19 -7.54 9.91 3.38
CA LYS A 19 -6.49 10.77 3.98
C LYS A 19 -5.59 11.43 2.94
N MET A 20 -5.25 10.74 1.85
CA MET A 20 -4.41 11.31 0.81
C MET A 20 -5.11 12.39 -0.01
N VAL A 21 -6.42 12.26 -0.21
CA VAL A 21 -7.25 13.31 -0.80
C VAL A 21 -7.31 14.52 0.14
N GLU A 22 -7.49 14.31 1.45
CA GLU A 22 -7.49 15.38 2.46
C GLU A 22 -6.15 16.13 2.53
N LEU A 23 -5.04 15.40 2.47
CA LEU A 23 -3.69 15.97 2.52
C LEU A 23 -3.20 16.49 1.15
N GLY A 24 -3.92 16.22 0.06
CA GLY A 24 -3.54 16.62 -1.31
C GLY A 24 -2.29 15.91 -1.87
N PHE A 25 -1.86 14.79 -1.29
CA PHE A 25 -0.68 14.06 -1.75
C PHE A 25 -1.02 13.03 -2.83
N LYS A 26 -0.27 13.08 -3.94
CA LYS A 26 -0.39 12.14 -5.07
C LYS A 26 0.65 11.03 -4.93
N MET A 27 0.25 9.89 -4.39
CA MET A 27 1.15 8.74 -4.19
C MET A 27 0.49 7.40 -4.50
N SER A 28 1.29 6.34 -4.48
CA SER A 28 0.83 4.96 -4.68
C SER A 28 0.79 4.21 -3.34
N ILE A 29 -0.29 3.49 -3.09
CA ILE A 29 -0.50 2.65 -1.91
C ILE A 29 -0.39 1.18 -2.36
N SER A 30 0.40 0.39 -1.65
CA SER A 30 0.54 -1.04 -1.88
C SER A 30 0.40 -1.77 -0.56
N VAL A 31 -0.42 -2.83 -0.54
CA VAL A 31 -0.61 -3.71 0.62
C VAL A 31 -0.07 -5.08 0.25
N VAL A 32 0.86 -5.59 1.06
CA VAL A 32 1.46 -6.90 0.87
C VAL A 32 1.19 -7.80 2.06
N ASP A 33 1.13 -9.10 1.81
CA ASP A 33 1.08 -10.13 2.84
C ASP A 33 2.44 -10.23 3.55
N PRO A 34 2.52 -10.72 4.80
CA PRO A 34 3.78 -11.03 5.49
C PRO A 34 4.78 -11.89 4.69
N ARG A 35 4.35 -12.65 3.67
CA ARG A 35 5.27 -13.33 2.74
C ARG A 35 5.87 -12.44 1.65
N GLY A 36 5.46 -11.18 1.57
CA GLY A 36 5.81 -10.24 0.51
C GLY A 36 4.94 -10.36 -0.75
N ASP A 37 3.85 -11.13 -0.69
CA ASP A 37 2.90 -11.28 -1.79
C ASP A 37 2.00 -10.04 -1.92
N LEU A 38 1.67 -9.62 -3.14
CA LEU A 38 0.91 -8.40 -3.36
C LEU A 38 -0.59 -8.68 -3.24
N ILE A 39 -1.23 -8.11 -2.23
CA ILE A 39 -2.68 -8.24 -2.06
C ILE A 39 -3.40 -7.17 -2.89
N THR A 40 -3.06 -5.90 -2.66
CA THR A 40 -3.70 -4.78 -3.36
C THR A 40 -2.71 -3.66 -3.67
N MET A 41 -2.96 -2.95 -4.76
CA MET A 41 -2.19 -1.78 -5.16
C MET A 41 -3.13 -0.75 -5.76
N CYS A 42 -3.00 0.51 -5.34
CA CYS A 42 -3.66 1.64 -5.97
C CYS A 42 -2.66 2.76 -6.24
N LYS A 43 -2.61 3.19 -7.50
CA LYS A 43 -1.89 4.38 -7.93
C LYS A 43 -2.90 5.51 -8.11
N MET A 44 -2.69 6.64 -7.45
CA MET A 44 -3.53 7.82 -7.69
C MET A 44 -3.22 8.51 -9.03
N ASP A 45 -4.24 9.15 -9.58
CA ASP A 45 -4.14 9.94 -10.80
C ASP A 45 -3.17 11.11 -10.62
N GLY A 46 -2.17 11.17 -11.50
CA GLY A 46 -1.10 12.16 -11.45
C GLY A 46 0.08 11.80 -10.54
N ALA A 47 0.11 10.60 -9.94
CA ALA A 47 1.30 10.12 -9.25
C ALA A 47 2.43 9.77 -10.25
N PRO A 48 3.70 10.08 -9.94
CA PRO A 48 4.83 9.74 -10.81
C PRO A 48 4.91 8.24 -11.09
N TRP A 49 5.29 7.86 -12.31
CA TRP A 49 5.41 6.47 -12.77
C TRP A 49 6.35 5.59 -11.90
N ARG A 50 7.28 6.21 -11.17
CA ARG A 50 8.21 5.52 -10.25
C ARG A 50 7.57 5.14 -8.91
N THR A 51 6.53 5.87 -8.48
CA THR A 51 5.89 5.66 -7.17
C THR A 51 5.34 4.25 -6.92
N PRO A 52 4.75 3.52 -7.89
CA PRO A 52 4.27 2.16 -7.63
C PRO A 52 5.40 1.19 -7.26
N ALA A 53 6.55 1.25 -7.96
CA ALA A 53 7.69 0.39 -7.65
C ALA A 53 8.27 0.69 -6.26
N VAL A 54 8.37 1.97 -5.90
CA VAL A 54 8.86 2.41 -4.58
C VAL A 54 7.90 2.00 -3.46
N SER A 55 6.59 2.17 -3.68
CA SER A 55 5.54 1.80 -2.72
C SER A 55 5.57 0.30 -2.43
N ARG A 56 5.64 -0.53 -3.48
CA ARG A 56 5.76 -1.98 -3.35
C ARG A 56 7.05 -2.39 -2.62
N ALA A 57 8.19 -1.79 -2.99
CA ALA A 57 9.47 -2.12 -2.36
C ALA A 57 9.45 -1.83 -0.84
N LYS A 58 8.85 -0.70 -0.43
CA LYS A 58 8.66 -0.37 0.99
C LYS A 58 7.75 -1.37 1.69
N ALA A 59 6.62 -1.71 1.09
CA ALA A 59 5.68 -2.68 1.66
C ALA A 59 6.33 -4.06 1.85
N VAL A 60 7.05 -4.56 0.84
CA VAL A 60 7.80 -5.82 0.92
C VAL A 60 8.90 -5.75 1.98
N ALA A 61 9.63 -4.63 2.07
CA ALA A 61 10.65 -4.46 3.11
C ALA A 61 10.04 -4.46 4.52
N SER A 62 8.92 -3.77 4.75
CA SER A 62 8.22 -3.80 6.04
C SER A 62 7.71 -5.21 6.39
N ALA A 63 7.17 -5.95 5.43
CA ALA A 63 6.76 -7.33 5.63
C ALA A 63 7.96 -8.27 5.91
N SER A 64 9.09 -8.05 5.23
CA SER A 64 10.28 -8.92 5.33
C SER A 64 11.11 -8.66 6.57
N PHE A 65 11.24 -7.40 6.98
CA PHE A 65 12.11 -7.00 8.10
C PHE A 65 11.34 -6.78 9.41
N GLY A 66 10.00 -6.75 9.39
CA GLY A 66 9.16 -6.70 10.59
C GLY A 66 9.36 -5.46 11.48
N VAL A 67 10.16 -4.49 11.05
CA VAL A 67 10.43 -3.24 11.76
C VAL A 67 9.50 -2.16 11.21
N CYS A 68 8.46 -1.87 11.99
CA CYS A 68 7.57 -0.73 11.86
C CYS A 68 7.68 0.10 13.14
#